data_AF-A0A7V8F5I3-F1
#
_entry.id   AF-A0A7V8F5I3-F1
#
_cell.length_a   1.000
_cell.length_b   1.000
_cell.length_c   1.000
_cell.angle_alpha   90.00
_cell.angle_beta   90.00
_cell.angle_gamma   90.00
#
_symmetry.space_group_name_H-M   'P 1'
#
loop_
_entity.id
_entity.type
_entity.pdbx_description
1 polymer ?
#
loop_
_entity_poly.entity_id
_entity_poly.type
_entity_poly.pdbx_seq_one_letter_code
_entity_poly.pdbx_strand_id
1 'polypeptide(L)'
;MTLPVFAMESLTARAMTFDASQEDMPAYGEYVDANVLRATIKLLKRHRDMWALENPLRDYRPISAVLTTLAGRAYEHMSHGSALIVRRPIEAIMELVEIMPQFINGNLDHWQVCNPVDDGENFAEKWNRPDGHKYRTAFFDWHRSAKESFHLGLRETASLESFQEDMSRSFGTNRTLLDSVLKDIPANWSIPGLAPGVTRASLALSALSGEAVASRASQRHVGSVDRLG
;
A
#
# COMPACT_ATOMS: atom_id res chain seq x y z
N MET A 1 3.03 -18.24 -19.91
CA MET A 1 2.82 -16.83 -20.30
C MET A 1 3.57 -15.98 -19.27
N THR A 2 4.78 -15.55 -19.61
CA THR A 2 5.67 -14.79 -18.73
C THR A 2 5.17 -13.35 -18.65
N LEU A 3 4.85 -12.89 -17.44
CA LEU A 3 4.62 -11.46 -17.19
C LEU A 3 5.87 -10.68 -17.65
N PRO A 4 5.72 -9.51 -18.27
CA PRO A 4 6.87 -8.70 -18.62
C PRO A 4 7.64 -8.35 -17.33
N VAL A 5 8.84 -8.92 -17.22
CA VAL A 5 9.83 -8.52 -16.22
C VAL A 5 10.33 -7.17 -16.68
N PHE A 6 9.79 -6.10 -16.10
CA PHE A 6 10.35 -4.77 -16.28
C PHE A 6 11.69 -4.77 -15.56
N ALA A 7 12.77 -4.90 -16.33
CA ALA A 7 14.10 -4.62 -15.84
C ALA A 7 14.11 -3.15 -15.37
N MET A 8 14.73 -2.89 -14.23
CA MET A 8 15.07 -1.55 -13.74
C MET A 8 16.11 -0.85 -14.65
N GLU A 9 16.09 -1.11 -15.96
CA GLU A 9 17.07 -0.65 -16.94
C GLU A 9 16.88 0.81 -17.35
N SER A 10 15.74 1.44 -17.02
CA SER A 10 15.56 2.89 -17.23
C SER A 10 16.41 3.77 -16.29
N LEU A 11 17.25 3.18 -15.43
CA LEU A 11 18.00 3.87 -14.38
C LEU A 11 19.45 4.25 -14.72
N THR A 12 19.92 4.08 -15.96
CA THR A 12 21.33 4.42 -16.29
C THR A 12 21.57 5.84 -16.82
N ALA A 13 20.56 6.71 -16.93
CA ALA A 13 20.80 8.07 -17.41
C ALA A 13 19.86 9.14 -16.82
N ARG A 14 20.01 9.44 -15.52
CA ARG A 14 19.85 10.80 -14.99
C ARG A 14 20.45 10.85 -13.58
N ALA A 15 21.61 11.48 -13.45
CA ALA A 15 22.06 11.98 -12.16
C ALA A 15 20.97 12.96 -11.67
N MET A 16 20.17 12.53 -10.69
CA MET A 16 19.13 13.39 -10.12
C MET A 16 19.77 14.33 -9.11
N THR A 17 20.13 15.52 -9.58
CA THR A 17 20.24 16.70 -8.73
C THR A 17 18.86 17.00 -8.15
N PHE A 18 18.71 16.93 -6.84
CA PHE A 18 17.48 17.33 -6.14
C PHE A 18 17.46 18.86 -6.03
N ASP A 19 17.17 19.53 -7.15
CA ASP A 19 16.95 20.97 -7.22
C ASP A 19 15.45 21.28 -7.02
N ALA A 20 15.15 22.36 -6.30
CA ALA A 20 13.80 22.85 -6.07
C ALA A 20 13.30 23.71 -7.24
N SER A 21 13.74 23.43 -8.46
CA SER A 21 13.19 24.01 -9.68
C SER A 21 12.02 23.16 -10.18
N GLN A 22 11.00 23.81 -10.75
CA GLN A 22 9.96 23.09 -11.47
C GLN A 22 10.62 22.34 -12.62
N GLU A 23 10.79 21.02 -12.49
CA GLU A 23 11.12 20.15 -13.62
C GLU A 23 10.12 20.40 -14.74
N ASP A 24 10.62 20.62 -15.97
CA ASP A 24 9.78 20.72 -17.16
C ASP A 24 8.82 19.54 -17.21
N MET A 25 7.54 19.86 -17.43
CA MET A 25 6.48 18.86 -17.45
C MET A 25 6.82 17.81 -18.52
N PRO A 26 7.01 16.53 -18.15
CA PRO A 26 7.38 15.51 -19.12
C PRO A 26 6.31 15.39 -20.20
N ALA A 27 6.71 14.95 -21.40
CA ALA A 27 5.75 14.73 -22.48
C ALA A 27 4.71 13.68 -22.05
N TYR A 28 3.46 13.83 -22.47
CA TYR A 28 2.33 12.95 -22.09
C TYR A 28 2.62 11.45 -22.23
N GLY A 29 3.50 11.06 -23.17
CA GLY A 29 3.92 9.66 -23.40
C GLY A 29 4.95 9.09 -22.41
N GLU A 30 5.69 9.93 -21.67
CA GLU A 30 6.65 9.49 -20.63
C GLU A 30 5.98 9.26 -19.26
N TYR A 31 4.71 9.67 -19.10
CA TYR A 31 3.92 9.38 -17.90
C TYR A 31 3.57 7.89 -17.76
N VAL A 32 3.83 7.08 -18.79
CA VAL A 32 3.37 5.68 -18.89
C VAL A 32 4.25 4.72 -18.09
N ASP A 33 5.47 5.10 -17.73
CA ASP A 33 6.22 4.38 -16.69
C ASP A 33 5.79 4.88 -15.31
N ALA A 34 4.88 4.12 -14.68
CA ALA A 34 4.50 4.32 -13.29
C ALA A 34 5.74 4.16 -12.41
N ASN A 35 6.47 5.26 -12.19
CA ASN A 35 7.59 5.27 -11.26
C ASN A 35 7.10 4.76 -9.91
N VAL A 36 7.59 3.59 -9.51
CA VAL A 36 7.18 2.87 -8.29
C VAL A 36 7.20 3.79 -7.09
N LEU A 37 8.23 4.63 -6.94
CA LEU A 37 8.33 5.62 -5.86
C LEU A 37 7.17 6.60 -5.88
N ARG A 38 6.83 7.16 -7.04
CA ARG A 38 5.72 8.12 -7.18
C ARG A 38 4.38 7.47 -6.85
N ALA A 39 4.15 6.23 -7.29
CA ALA A 39 2.96 5.47 -6.96
C ALA A 39 2.87 5.19 -5.45
N THR A 40 3.95 4.71 -4.83
CA THR A 40 4.03 4.43 -3.39
C THR A 40 3.77 5.68 -2.57
N ILE A 41 4.39 6.82 -2.90
CA ILE A 41 4.17 8.08 -2.17
C ILE A 41 2.71 8.51 -2.23
N LYS A 42 2.06 8.40 -3.40
CA LYS A 42 0.63 8.73 -3.54
C LYS A 42 -0.23 7.82 -2.67
N LEU A 43 0.03 6.51 -2.68
CA LEU A 43 -0.69 5.53 -1.87
C LEU A 43 -0.47 5.76 -0.37
N LEU A 44 0.76 6.04 0.08
CA LEU A 44 1.07 6.34 1.48
C LEU A 44 0.34 7.59 1.97
N LYS A 45 0.37 8.68 1.18
CA LYS A 45 -0.35 9.92 1.53
C LYS A 45 -1.85 9.67 1.61
N ARG A 46 -2.42 8.95 0.63
CA ARG A 46 -3.84 8.59 0.63
C ARG A 46 -4.20 7.73 1.84
N HIS A 47 -3.43 6.70 2.14
CA HIS A 47 -3.62 5.85 3.31
C HIS A 47 -3.55 6.66 4.61
N ARG A 48 -2.60 7.59 4.72
CA ARG A 48 -2.48 8.53 5.87
C ARG A 48 -3.73 9.36 6.06
N ASP A 49 -4.31 9.85 4.98
CA ASP A 49 -5.53 10.65 5.04
C ASP A 49 -6.72 9.80 5.48
N MET A 50 -6.86 8.56 4.97
CA MET A 50 -7.91 7.62 5.38
C MET A 50 -7.77 7.20 6.85
N TRP A 51 -6.56 6.80 7.26
CA TRP A 51 -6.26 6.45 8.65
C TRP A 51 -6.60 7.60 9.61
N ALA A 52 -6.36 8.84 9.22
CA ALA A 52 -6.68 10.01 10.04
C ALA A 52 -8.18 10.32 10.16
N LEU A 53 -9.06 9.76 9.32
CA LEU A 53 -10.50 9.93 9.46
C LEU A 53 -11.06 9.11 10.63
N GLU A 54 -10.44 7.97 10.94
CA GLU A 54 -10.95 6.98 11.90
C GLU A 54 -10.10 6.91 13.18
N ASN A 55 -8.92 7.55 13.22
CA ASN A 55 -7.98 7.43 14.33
C ASN A 55 -7.97 8.67 15.26
N PRO A 56 -7.98 8.50 16.60
CA PRO A 56 -7.93 9.62 17.55
C PRO A 56 -6.63 10.43 17.49
N LEU A 57 -5.53 9.88 16.95
CA LEU A 57 -4.25 10.57 16.78
C LEU A 57 -4.17 11.39 15.48
N ARG A 58 -5.29 11.63 14.80
CA ARG A 58 -5.36 12.34 13.51
C ARG A 58 -4.67 13.70 13.47
N ASP A 59 -4.66 14.44 14.57
CA ASP A 59 -4.05 15.77 14.64
C ASP A 59 -2.50 15.69 14.71
N TYR A 60 -1.97 14.50 15.02
CA TYR A 60 -0.55 14.17 15.10
C TYR A 60 -0.06 13.32 13.91
N ARG A 61 -0.91 13.12 12.89
CA ARG A 61 -0.60 12.31 11.72
C ARG A 61 0.72 12.72 11.04
N PRO A 62 1.47 11.78 10.45
CA PRO A 62 2.68 12.12 9.71
C PRO A 62 2.43 13.20 8.66
N ILE A 63 3.36 14.14 8.50
CA ILE A 63 3.27 15.16 7.45
C ILE A 63 3.79 14.62 6.10
N SER A 64 3.33 15.22 5.01
CA SER A 64 3.68 14.78 3.65
C SER A 64 5.19 14.82 3.38
N ALA A 65 5.91 15.79 3.95
CA ALA A 65 7.36 15.93 3.80
C ALA A 65 8.13 14.75 4.43
N VAL A 66 7.74 14.33 5.64
CA VAL A 66 8.28 13.12 6.29
C VAL A 66 8.04 11.89 5.42
N LEU A 67 6.80 11.67 4.94
CA LEU A 67 6.49 10.49 4.12
C LEU A 67 7.27 10.45 2.81
N THR A 68 7.35 11.58 2.12
CA THR A 68 8.05 11.70 0.83
C THR A 68 9.55 11.48 1.01
N THR A 69 10.14 12.07 2.05
CA THR A 69 11.58 11.97 2.35
C THR A 69 11.97 10.55 2.72
N LEU A 70 11.23 9.91 3.64
CA LEU A 70 11.53 8.54 4.05
C LEU A 70 11.32 7.53 2.90
N ALA A 71 10.28 7.70 2.09
CA ALA A 71 10.06 6.88 0.91
C ALA A 71 11.17 7.06 -0.14
N GLY A 72 11.64 8.29 -0.35
CA GLY A 72 12.75 8.58 -1.26
C GLY A 72 14.05 7.91 -0.81
N ARG A 73 14.42 8.06 0.47
CA ARG A 73 15.61 7.41 1.05
C ARG A 73 15.54 5.89 1.00
N ALA A 74 14.37 5.32 1.27
CA ALA A 74 14.13 3.88 1.13
C ALA A 74 14.34 3.41 -0.31
N TYR A 75 13.74 4.11 -1.28
CA TYR A 75 13.88 3.79 -2.69
C TYR A 75 15.34 3.90 -3.17
N GLU A 76 16.05 4.94 -2.75
CA GLU A 76 17.48 5.13 -3.04
C GLU A 76 18.33 4.00 -2.43
N HIS A 77 18.07 3.62 -1.19
CA HIS A 77 18.76 2.50 -0.56
C HIS A 77 18.52 1.19 -1.33
N MET A 78 17.28 0.94 -1.73
CA MET A 78 16.93 -0.21 -2.56
C MET A 78 17.65 -0.16 -3.91
N SER A 79 17.75 0.98 -4.59
CA SER A 79 18.40 1.07 -5.90
C SER A 79 19.91 0.81 -5.84
N HIS A 80 20.61 1.31 -4.81
CA HIS A 80 22.05 1.13 -4.66
C HIS A 80 22.44 -0.31 -4.30
N GLY A 81 21.60 -1.05 -3.57
CA GLY A 81 21.82 -2.46 -3.26
C GLY A 81 21.39 -3.45 -4.35
N SER A 82 20.80 -2.98 -5.45
CA SER A 82 19.93 -3.80 -6.33
C SER A 82 20.45 -4.07 -7.73
N ALA A 83 21.72 -3.82 -8.04
CA ALA A 83 22.28 -4.23 -9.35
C ALA A 83 22.10 -5.74 -9.64
N LEU A 84 21.76 -6.56 -8.62
CA LEU A 84 21.60 -8.01 -8.69
C LEU A 84 20.20 -8.53 -8.33
N ILE A 85 19.26 -7.69 -7.89
CA ILE A 85 17.93 -8.14 -7.41
C ILE A 85 16.82 -7.52 -8.26
N VAL A 86 16.26 -8.32 -9.18
CA VAL A 86 15.08 -7.94 -9.96
C VAL A 86 13.84 -8.09 -9.08
N ARG A 87 13.10 -7.01 -8.88
CA ARG A 87 11.84 -6.99 -8.09
C ARG A 87 10.65 -6.70 -8.97
N ARG A 88 9.52 -7.34 -8.69
CA ARG A 88 8.23 -6.95 -9.26
C ARG A 88 7.78 -5.64 -8.60
N PRO A 89 6.99 -4.79 -9.29
CA PRO A 89 6.54 -3.51 -8.74
C PRO A 89 5.90 -3.62 -7.35
N ILE A 90 5.05 -4.64 -7.12
CA ILE A 90 4.40 -4.84 -5.82
C ILE A 90 5.40 -5.19 -4.71
N GLU A 91 6.41 -6.01 -5.00
CA GLU A 91 7.46 -6.39 -4.05
C GLU A 91 8.29 -5.15 -3.67
N ALA A 92 8.63 -4.32 -4.67
CA ALA A 92 9.33 -3.06 -4.44
C ALA A 92 8.51 -2.07 -3.60
N ILE A 93 7.19 -1.96 -3.82
CA ILE A 93 6.32 -1.13 -2.99
C ILE A 93 6.35 -1.62 -1.53
N MET A 94 6.16 -2.92 -1.31
CA MET A 94 6.09 -3.51 0.03
C MET A 94 7.41 -3.35 0.79
N GLU A 95 8.54 -3.62 0.14
CA GLU A 95 9.87 -3.46 0.75
C GLU A 95 10.15 -1.99 1.07
N LEU A 96 9.82 -1.06 0.17
CA LEU A 96 9.98 0.38 0.42
C LEU A 96 9.20 0.80 1.68
N VAL A 97 7.93 0.39 1.76
CA VAL A 97 7.08 0.69 2.93
C VAL A 97 7.63 0.03 4.19
N GLU A 98 8.20 -1.17 4.10
CA GLU A 98 8.83 -1.86 5.23
C GLU A 98 10.01 -1.07 5.80
N ILE A 99 10.95 -0.67 4.94
CA ILE A 99 12.24 -0.12 5.37
C ILE A 99 12.21 1.38 5.64
N MET A 100 11.21 2.12 5.14
CA MET A 100 11.18 3.59 5.28
C MET A 100 11.38 4.14 6.70
N PRO A 101 10.95 3.50 7.81
CA PRO A 101 11.22 4.01 9.16
C PRO A 101 12.70 3.96 9.56
N GLN A 102 13.51 3.12 8.92
CA GLN A 102 14.94 2.99 9.23
C GLN A 102 15.73 4.27 8.91
N PHE A 103 15.17 5.15 8.08
CA PHE A 103 15.77 6.43 7.69
C PHE A 103 15.35 7.61 8.58
N ILE A 104 14.65 7.31 9.69
CA ILE A 104 14.45 8.25 10.78
C ILE A 104 15.71 8.20 11.65
N ASN A 105 16.49 9.29 11.63
CA ASN A 105 17.72 9.39 12.38
C ASN A 105 17.46 9.93 13.80
N GLY A 106 18.46 9.78 14.67
CA GLY A 106 18.45 10.38 16.00
C GLY A 106 18.56 9.38 17.14
N ASN A 107 18.25 9.85 18.34
CA ASN A 107 18.24 9.06 19.57
C ASN A 107 16.98 9.39 20.40
N LEU A 108 16.92 8.89 21.64
CA LEU A 108 15.77 9.09 22.53
C LEU A 108 15.42 10.57 22.76
N ASP A 109 16.43 11.46 22.68
CA ASP A 109 16.30 12.88 23.00
C ASP A 109 16.09 13.76 21.76
N HIS A 110 16.43 13.27 20.57
CA HIS A 110 16.34 14.06 19.34
C HIS A 110 16.12 13.19 18.10
N TRP A 111 15.01 13.40 17.40
CA TRP A 111 14.57 12.69 16.19
C TRP A 111 14.71 13.58 14.97
N GLN A 112 15.16 13.00 13.85
CA GLN A 112 15.50 13.74 12.64
C GLN A 112 15.01 13.06 11.37
N VAL A 113 14.31 13.85 10.55
CA VAL A 113 14.05 13.57 9.14
C VAL A 113 14.39 14.84 8.39
N CYS A 114 15.66 14.99 8.02
CA CYS A 114 16.16 16.21 7.39
C CYS A 114 15.66 16.34 5.95
N ASN A 115 15.38 17.58 5.54
CA ASN A 115 15.06 17.92 4.16
C ASN A 115 16.25 17.54 3.24
N PRO A 116 16.04 16.77 2.16
CA PRO A 116 17.12 16.43 1.23
C PRO A 116 17.81 17.63 0.55
N VAL A 117 17.16 18.80 0.48
CA VAL A 117 17.74 20.03 -0.10
C VAL A 117 18.53 20.83 0.93
N ASP A 118 18.08 20.81 2.19
CA ASP A 118 18.63 21.61 3.28
C ASP A 118 18.68 20.78 4.56
N ASP A 119 19.85 20.22 4.86
CA ASP A 119 20.06 19.37 6.04
C ASP A 119 19.86 20.11 7.38
N GLY A 120 19.79 21.46 7.35
CA GLY A 120 19.44 22.27 8.52
C GLY A 120 17.95 22.23 8.88
N GLU A 121 17.08 21.86 7.92
CA GLU A 121 15.64 21.77 8.14
C GLU A 121 15.23 20.34 8.54
N ASN A 122 14.74 20.19 9.78
CA ASN A 122 14.25 18.91 10.28
C ASN A 122 12.71 18.83 10.20
N PHE A 123 12.18 17.99 9.31
CA PHE A 123 10.73 17.75 9.20
C PHE A 123 10.12 17.05 10.43
N ALA A 124 10.94 16.45 11.29
CA ALA A 124 10.54 15.87 12.57
C ALA A 124 10.67 16.84 13.76
N GLU A 125 10.84 18.15 13.54
CA GLU A 125 10.99 19.16 14.61
C GLU A 125 9.89 19.07 15.68
N LYS A 126 8.62 18.89 15.28
CA LYS A 126 7.49 18.69 16.21
C LYS A 126 7.61 17.43 17.08
N TRP A 127 8.35 16.42 16.64
CA TRP A 127 8.54 15.17 17.38
C TRP A 127 9.46 15.39 18.59
N ASN A 128 10.21 16.50 18.63
CA ASN A 128 11.17 16.82 19.69
C ASN A 128 10.61 17.77 20.76
N ARG A 129 9.34 18.17 20.63
CA ARG A 129 8.64 19.01 21.61
C ARG A 129 8.21 18.18 22.83
N PRO A 130 7.82 18.79 23.97
CA PRO A 130 7.36 18.05 25.16
C PRO A 130 6.23 17.03 24.89
N ASP A 131 5.31 17.35 23.98
CA ASP A 131 4.23 16.46 23.52
C ASP A 131 4.59 15.65 22.25
N GLY A 132 5.84 15.72 21.82
CA GLY A 132 6.37 15.13 20.59
C GLY A 132 6.20 13.61 20.50
N HIS A 133 6.08 12.93 21.64
CA HIS A 133 5.77 11.50 21.70
C HIS A 133 4.48 11.15 20.96
N LYS A 134 3.48 12.03 20.94
CA LYS A 134 2.21 11.79 20.22
C LYS A 134 2.41 11.70 18.72
N TYR A 135 3.28 12.52 18.14
CA TYR A 135 3.63 12.46 16.71
C TYR A 135 4.38 11.18 16.36
N ARG A 136 5.29 10.73 17.23
CA ARG A 136 6.01 9.46 17.06
C ARG A 136 5.04 8.28 17.14
N THR A 137 4.19 8.25 18.16
CA THR A 137 3.15 7.22 18.30
C THR A 137 2.22 7.20 17.09
N ALA A 138 1.76 8.35 16.63
CA ALA A 138 0.91 8.47 15.44
C ALA A 138 1.61 7.96 14.18
N PHE A 139 2.90 8.28 13.98
CA PHE A 139 3.68 7.80 12.86
C PHE A 139 3.77 6.27 12.85
N PHE A 140 4.19 5.65 13.96
CA PHE A 140 4.37 4.19 14.02
C PHE A 140 3.03 3.43 14.02
N ASP A 141 1.97 4.01 14.59
CA ASP A 141 0.63 3.44 14.50
C ASP A 141 0.09 3.46 13.06
N TRP A 142 0.21 4.62 12.38
CA TRP A 142 -0.12 4.73 10.98
C TRP A 142 0.73 3.80 10.10
N HIS A 143 2.04 3.73 10.33
CA HIS A 143 2.96 2.92 9.54
C HIS A 143 2.65 1.43 9.65
N ARG A 144 2.34 0.95 10.87
CA ARG A 144 1.85 -0.42 11.08
C ARG A 144 0.59 -0.68 10.27
N SER A 145 -0.40 0.21 10.35
CA SER A 145 -1.65 0.10 9.57
C SER A 145 -1.39 0.13 8.06
N ALA A 146 -0.49 1.00 7.60
CA ALA A 146 -0.13 1.12 6.19
C ALA A 146 0.49 -0.19 5.67
N LYS A 147 1.47 -0.76 6.38
CA LYS A 147 2.06 -2.06 6.05
C LYS A 147 0.97 -3.10 5.81
N GLU A 148 0.07 -3.28 6.77
CA GLU A 148 -1.02 -4.26 6.64
C GLU A 148 -1.89 -4.00 5.39
N SER A 149 -2.22 -2.74 5.12
CA SER A 149 -3.02 -2.33 3.96
C SER A 149 -2.35 -2.61 2.61
N PHE A 150 -1.03 -2.44 2.50
CA PHE A 150 -0.28 -2.78 1.27
C PHE A 150 -0.25 -4.30 0.99
N HIS A 151 -0.53 -5.13 2.00
CA HIS A 151 -0.64 -6.59 1.85
C HIS A 151 -2.06 -7.09 1.52
N LEU A 152 -3.10 -6.23 1.47
CA LEU A 152 -4.50 -6.67 1.33
C LEU A 152 -4.75 -7.57 0.10
N GLY A 153 -4.15 -7.25 -1.05
CA GLY A 153 -4.32 -8.07 -2.27
C GLY A 153 -3.59 -9.42 -2.23
N LEU A 154 -2.73 -9.63 -1.23
CA LEU A 154 -1.92 -10.85 -1.06
C LEU A 154 -2.42 -11.74 0.08
N ARG A 155 -3.45 -11.30 0.81
CA ARG A 155 -4.05 -12.05 1.91
C ARG A 155 -5.41 -12.54 1.48
N GLU A 156 -5.78 -13.73 1.95
CA GLU A 156 -7.12 -14.24 1.72
C GLU A 156 -8.12 -13.48 2.60
N THR A 157 -9.16 -12.95 1.97
CA THR A 157 -10.34 -12.38 2.62
C THR A 157 -11.51 -13.34 2.44
N ALA A 158 -12.55 -13.16 3.25
CA ALA A 158 -13.72 -14.04 3.24
C ALA A 158 -14.51 -13.99 1.91
N SER A 159 -14.51 -12.85 1.22
CA SER A 159 -15.23 -12.67 -0.05
C SER A 159 -14.70 -11.48 -0.84
N LEU A 160 -15.13 -11.37 -2.11
CA LEU A 160 -14.74 -10.25 -2.97
C LEU A 160 -15.24 -8.92 -2.40
N GLU A 161 -16.43 -8.92 -1.82
CA GLU A 161 -17.02 -7.76 -1.16
C GLU A 161 -16.20 -7.33 0.05
N SER A 162 -15.73 -8.28 0.88
CA SER A 162 -14.84 -8.01 2.00
C SER A 162 -13.53 -7.36 1.52
N PHE A 163 -12.92 -7.91 0.48
CA PHE A 163 -11.71 -7.33 -0.12
C PHE A 163 -11.95 -5.89 -0.63
N GLN A 164 -13.06 -5.67 -1.35
CA GLN A 164 -13.42 -4.34 -1.83
C GLN A 164 -13.67 -3.34 -0.70
N GLU A 165 -14.29 -3.79 0.39
CA GLU A 165 -14.54 -2.97 1.58
C GLU A 165 -13.24 -2.59 2.28
N ASP A 166 -12.33 -3.53 2.46
CA ASP A 166 -11.01 -3.26 3.04
C ASP A 166 -10.20 -2.30 2.16
N MET A 167 -10.20 -2.49 0.83
CA MET A 167 -9.56 -1.57 -0.12
C MET A 167 -10.19 -0.16 -0.08
N SER A 168 -11.52 -0.07 0.03
CA SER A 168 -12.24 1.19 0.16
C SER A 168 -11.91 1.87 1.49
N ARG A 169 -11.83 1.12 2.59
CA ARG A 169 -11.49 1.67 3.92
C ARG A 169 -10.05 2.17 3.95
N SER A 170 -9.09 1.35 3.52
CA SER A 170 -7.66 1.67 3.63
C SER A 170 -7.20 2.76 2.67
N PHE A 171 -7.71 2.78 1.43
CA PHE A 171 -7.25 3.71 0.40
C PHE A 171 -8.33 4.67 -0.09
N GLY A 172 -9.54 4.63 0.47
CA GLY A 172 -10.64 5.50 0.06
C GLY A 172 -11.06 5.28 -1.40
N THR A 173 -10.85 4.07 -1.91
CA THR A 173 -11.10 3.75 -3.32
C THR A 173 -12.60 3.58 -3.55
N ASN A 174 -13.14 4.21 -4.59
CA ASN A 174 -14.54 4.01 -4.95
C ASN A 174 -14.76 2.58 -5.47
N ARG A 175 -15.86 1.92 -5.06
CA ARG A 175 -16.24 0.57 -5.53
C ARG A 175 -16.30 0.46 -7.05
N THR A 176 -16.81 1.46 -7.76
CA THR A 176 -16.86 1.48 -9.24
C THR A 176 -15.47 1.44 -9.86
N LEU A 177 -14.48 2.10 -9.26
CA LEU A 177 -13.10 2.04 -9.74
C LEU A 177 -12.47 0.68 -9.45
N LEU A 178 -12.76 0.08 -8.29
CA LEU A 178 -12.31 -1.29 -8.00
C LEU A 178 -12.94 -2.29 -8.97
N ASP A 179 -14.23 -2.15 -9.26
CA ASP A 179 -14.93 -3.00 -10.24
C ASP A 179 -14.34 -2.86 -11.64
N SER A 180 -13.93 -1.65 -12.06
CA SER A 180 -13.27 -1.46 -13.36
C SER A 180 -11.90 -2.13 -13.39
N VAL A 181 -11.08 -1.92 -12.36
CA VAL A 181 -9.74 -2.56 -12.25
C VAL A 181 -9.87 -4.08 -12.22
N LEU A 182 -10.83 -4.61 -11.47
CA LEU A 182 -11.12 -6.04 -11.42
C LEU A 182 -11.60 -6.59 -12.78
N LYS A 183 -12.22 -5.77 -13.64
CA LYS A 183 -12.60 -6.16 -15.01
C LYS A 183 -11.42 -6.24 -15.97
N ASP A 184 -10.37 -5.47 -15.71
CA ASP A 184 -9.16 -5.48 -16.52
C ASP A 184 -8.26 -6.69 -16.20
N ILE A 185 -8.47 -7.35 -15.05
CA ILE A 185 -7.78 -8.59 -14.71
C ILE A 185 -8.29 -9.73 -15.63
N PRO A 186 -7.39 -10.48 -16.30
CA PRO A 186 -7.77 -11.62 -17.12
C PRO A 186 -8.69 -12.59 -16.38
N ALA A 187 -9.73 -13.09 -17.05
CA ALA A 187 -10.80 -13.85 -16.40
C ALA A 187 -10.33 -15.16 -15.73
N ASN A 188 -9.18 -15.69 -16.16
CA ASN A 188 -8.54 -16.91 -15.67
C ASN A 188 -7.43 -16.67 -14.64
N TRP A 189 -7.18 -15.41 -14.25
CA TRP A 189 -6.23 -15.10 -13.20
C TRP A 189 -6.91 -15.11 -11.84
N SER A 190 -6.14 -15.49 -10.81
CA SER A 190 -6.58 -15.39 -9.43
C SER A 190 -6.89 -13.94 -9.10
N ILE A 191 -8.04 -13.70 -8.47
CA ILE A 191 -8.44 -12.38 -8.03
C ILE A 191 -7.65 -12.02 -6.76
N PRO A 192 -7.03 -10.82 -6.69
CA PRO A 192 -6.38 -10.36 -5.47
C PRO A 192 -7.33 -10.36 -4.27
N GLY A 193 -6.82 -10.72 -3.10
CA GLY A 193 -7.62 -10.77 -1.88
C GLY A 193 -8.46 -12.04 -1.70
N LEU A 194 -8.48 -12.97 -2.67
CA LEU A 194 -9.21 -14.24 -2.58
C LEU A 194 -8.27 -15.44 -2.53
N ALA A 195 -8.81 -16.60 -2.15
CA ALA A 195 -8.08 -17.86 -2.14
C ALA A 195 -7.44 -18.15 -3.52
N PRO A 196 -6.21 -18.68 -3.56
CA PRO A 196 -5.54 -19.04 -4.81
C PRO A 196 -6.41 -19.93 -5.70
N GLY A 197 -6.52 -19.56 -6.98
CA GLY A 197 -7.35 -20.27 -7.96
C GLY A 197 -8.79 -19.80 -8.05
N VAL A 198 -9.26 -18.90 -7.16
CA VAL A 198 -10.53 -18.20 -7.35
C VAL A 198 -10.35 -17.14 -8.43
N THR A 199 -11.01 -17.36 -9.57
CA THR A 199 -10.94 -16.50 -10.75
C THR A 199 -12.29 -15.82 -11.01
N ARG A 200 -12.31 -14.81 -11.89
CA ARG A 200 -13.59 -14.21 -12.32
C ARG A 200 -14.49 -15.22 -13.01
N ALA A 201 -13.90 -16.10 -13.83
CA ALA A 201 -14.64 -17.15 -14.51
C ALA A 201 -15.28 -18.13 -13.53
N SER A 202 -14.55 -18.54 -12.48
CA SER A 202 -15.11 -19.43 -11.46
C SER A 202 -16.21 -18.76 -10.64
N LEU A 203 -16.05 -17.49 -10.25
CA LEU A 203 -17.10 -16.75 -9.55
C LEU A 203 -18.38 -16.60 -10.39
N ALA A 204 -18.23 -16.28 -11.67
CA ALA A 204 -19.37 -16.20 -12.59
C ALA A 204 -20.08 -17.56 -12.73
N LEU A 205 -19.32 -18.65 -12.86
CA LEU A 205 -19.87 -20.00 -12.94
C LEU A 205 -20.61 -20.39 -11.65
N SER A 206 -20.04 -20.11 -10.46
CA SER A 206 -20.69 -20.37 -9.17
C SER A 206 -21.94 -19.54 -8.93
N ALA A 207 -22.00 -18.31 -9.46
CA ALA A 207 -23.20 -17.49 -9.41
C ALA A 207 -24.31 -18.06 -10.32
N LEU A 208 -23.95 -18.61 -11.48
CA LEU A 208 -24.88 -19.26 -12.41
C LEU A 208 -25.35 -20.64 -11.91
N SER A 209 -24.49 -21.40 -11.23
CA SER A 209 -24.81 -22.73 -10.68
C SER A 209 -25.65 -22.67 -9.39
N GLY A 210 -25.74 -21.50 -8.74
CA GLY A 210 -26.47 -21.32 -7.49
C GLY A 210 -25.71 -21.75 -6.23
N GLU A 211 -24.47 -22.22 -6.35
CA GLU A 211 -23.63 -22.61 -5.20
C GLU A 211 -23.33 -21.44 -4.25
N ALA A 212 -23.30 -20.20 -4.76
CA ALA A 212 -23.15 -18.99 -3.94
C ALA A 212 -24.33 -18.76 -2.96
N VAL A 213 -25.49 -19.37 -3.21
CA VAL A 213 -26.66 -19.27 -2.31
C VAL A 213 -26.65 -20.39 -1.26
N ALA A 214 -26.04 -21.54 -1.56
CA ALA A 214 -25.97 -22.69 -0.66
C ALA A 214 -25.06 -22.44 0.57
N SER A 215 -24.01 -21.61 0.43
CA SER A 215 -23.14 -21.25 1.56
C SER A 215 -23.77 -20.25 2.53
N ARG A 216 -24.83 -19.52 2.15
CA ARG A 216 -25.57 -18.60 3.04
C ARG A 216 -26.62 -19.29 3.93
N ALA A 217 -26.96 -20.56 3.66
CA ALA A 217 -28.07 -21.24 4.33
C ALA A 217 -27.69 -22.45 5.22
N SER A 218 -26.40 -22.80 5.35
CA SER A 218 -25.99 -23.95 6.17
C SER A 218 -25.28 -23.56 7.46
N GLN A 219 -25.97 -22.77 8.29
CA GLN A 219 -25.79 -22.76 9.76
C GLN A 219 -27.15 -22.52 10.43
N ARG A 220 -28.08 -23.46 10.26
CA ARG A 220 -29.10 -23.73 11.28
C ARG A 220 -28.97 -25.18 11.68
N HIS A 221 -28.24 -25.35 12.78
CA HIS A 221 -28.22 -26.56 13.60
C HIS A 221 -29.67 -26.95 13.95
N VAL A 222 -30.25 -27.87 13.19
CA VAL A 222 -31.46 -28.58 13.59
C VAL A 222 -30.98 -29.84 14.28
N GLY A 223 -31.05 -29.83 15.62
CA GLY A 223 -30.76 -31.00 16.44
C GLY A 223 -31.67 -32.16 16.04
N SER A 224 -31.05 -33.31 15.79
CA SER A 224 -31.74 -34.58 15.66
C SER A 224 -32.55 -34.85 16.93
N VAL A 225 -33.88 -34.92 16.80
CA VAL A 225 -34.76 -35.38 17.88
C VAL A 225 -34.61 -36.90 17.96
N ASP A 226 -33.93 -37.37 19.02
CA ASP A 226 -33.92 -38.77 19.41
C ASP A 226 -35.35 -39.27 19.62
N ARG A 227 -35.72 -40.33 18.90
CA ARG A 227 -36.91 -41.11 19.20
C ARG A 227 -36.53 -42.18 20.21
N LEU A 228 -37.02 -42.00 21.44
CA LEU A 228 -37.02 -43.02 22.48
C LEU A 228 -37.78 -44.26 21.97
N GLY A 229 -37.06 -45.37 21.88
CA GLY A 229 -37.55 -46.73 22.00
C GLY A 229 -36.86 -47.38 23.18
#